data_AF-A0A7S3JJU3-F1
#
_entry.id   AF-A0A7S3JJU3-F1
#
_cell.length_a   1.000
_cell.length_b   1.000
_cell.length_c   1.000
_cell.angle_alpha   90.00
_cell.angle_beta   90.00
_cell.angle_gamma   90.00
#
_symmetry.space_group_name_H-M   'P 1'
#
loop_
_entity.id
_entity.type
_entity.pdbx_description
1 polymer ?
#
loop_
_entity_poly.entity_id
_entity_poly.type
_entity_poly.pdbx_seq_one_letter_code
_entity_poly.pdbx_strand_id
1 'polypeptide(L)'
;MRPNSKVACKMIKRNLSKKAMSYIYQEIFIMQQTCHENVLRYIDAKRTKKSIYIFLEYCNGGDLRRLFDLKCGKLDEGFSKIILKQIAEGLSYLNSKNVMHRDLKLENILLNFPDYTGEGQVPDEYIENFDYKKKDRIEVIIGDLGFARTVDENKLVQSYLGTPLNMAPEIMNGESYSTKVDIWSFGTIMYELLVGFTPFTGYDPNDLAKNVNVGSYGVPK
;
A
#
# COMPACT_ATOMS: atom_id res chain seq x y z
N MET A 1 -6.66 -0.02 -23.84
CA MET A 1 -5.97 1.24 -23.48
C MET A 1 -6.14 2.24 -24.61
N ARG A 2 -6.30 3.52 -24.28
CA ARG A 2 -6.24 4.58 -25.30
C ARG A 2 -4.78 4.70 -25.76
N PRO A 3 -4.50 4.92 -27.06
CA PRO A 3 -3.15 5.28 -27.51
C PRO A 3 -2.67 6.53 -26.72
N ASN A 4 -1.41 6.52 -26.25
CA ASN A 4 -0.76 7.59 -25.45
C ASN A 4 -1.09 7.70 -23.95
N SER A 5 -1.63 6.67 -23.30
CA SER A 5 -1.70 6.66 -21.82
C SER A 5 -0.30 6.51 -21.19
N LYS A 6 0.04 7.37 -20.22
CA LYS A 6 1.27 7.25 -19.41
C LYS A 6 1.27 5.94 -18.62
N VAL A 7 2.45 5.35 -18.42
CA VAL A 7 2.64 4.10 -17.66
C VAL A 7 3.82 4.26 -16.70
N ALA A 8 3.76 3.57 -15.56
CA ALA A 8 4.90 3.40 -14.69
C ALA A 8 5.69 2.15 -15.13
N CYS A 9 7.02 2.23 -15.13
CA CYS A 9 7.89 1.12 -15.54
C CYS A 9 8.89 0.80 -14.44
N LYS A 10 8.66 -0.31 -13.72
CA LYS A 10 9.58 -0.84 -12.70
C LYS A 10 10.63 -1.71 -13.38
N MET A 11 11.90 -1.29 -13.36
CA MET A 11 13.02 -2.07 -13.88
C MET A 11 13.73 -2.83 -12.77
N ILE A 12 13.83 -4.14 -12.90
CA ILE A 12 14.50 -5.02 -11.94
C ILE A 12 15.69 -5.71 -12.61
N LYS A 13 16.89 -5.59 -12.05
CA LYS A 13 18.09 -6.30 -12.54
C LYS A 13 17.97 -7.79 -12.28
N ARG A 14 18.49 -8.62 -13.20
CA ARG A 14 18.42 -10.09 -13.11
C ARG A 14 19.61 -10.73 -12.39
N ASN A 15 20.56 -9.95 -11.87
CA ASN A 15 21.70 -10.44 -11.10
C ASN A 15 21.31 -10.77 -9.64
N LEU A 16 20.17 -11.44 -9.47
CA LEU A 16 19.58 -11.78 -8.17
C LEU A 16 19.67 -13.29 -7.93
N SER A 17 19.56 -13.70 -6.66
CA SER A 17 19.49 -15.11 -6.29
C SER A 17 18.24 -15.77 -6.90
N LYS A 18 18.27 -17.10 -7.08
CA LYS A 18 17.10 -17.86 -7.56
C LYS A 18 15.85 -17.61 -6.71
N LYS A 19 16.03 -17.49 -5.38
CA LYS A 19 14.97 -17.21 -4.41
C LYS A 19 14.39 -15.79 -4.59
N ALA A 20 15.24 -14.78 -4.76
CA ALA A 20 14.78 -13.42 -5.04
C ALA A 20 14.02 -13.35 -6.38
N MET A 21 14.50 -14.04 -7.41
CA MET A 21 13.82 -14.15 -8.69
C MET A 21 12.44 -14.81 -8.60
N SER A 22 12.28 -15.85 -7.77
CA SER A 22 10.97 -16.47 -7.57
C SER A 22 9.97 -15.53 -6.92
N TYR A 23 10.39 -14.65 -5.99
CA TYR A 23 9.50 -13.64 -5.41
C TYR A 23 9.03 -12.63 -6.46
N ILE A 24 9.91 -12.20 -7.37
CA ILE A 24 9.52 -11.29 -8.47
C ILE A 24 8.50 -11.94 -9.41
N TYR A 25 8.68 -13.21 -9.76
CA TYR A 25 7.70 -13.91 -10.60
C TYR A 25 6.37 -14.13 -9.87
N GLN A 26 6.41 -14.35 -8.56
CA GLN A 26 5.21 -14.44 -7.73
C GLN A 26 4.47 -13.10 -7.66
N GLU A 27 5.19 -11.98 -7.47
CA GLU A 27 4.63 -10.62 -7.51
C GLU A 27 3.91 -10.38 -8.85
N ILE A 28 4.57 -10.66 -9.99
CA ILE A 28 3.98 -10.52 -11.32
C ILE A 28 2.72 -11.40 -11.47
N PHE A 29 2.77 -12.65 -11.01
CA PHE A 29 1.64 -13.57 -11.10
C PHE A 29 0.43 -13.08 -10.31
N ILE A 30 0.63 -12.58 -9.09
CA ILE A 30 -0.46 -12.03 -8.27
C ILE A 30 -1.03 -10.79 -8.95
N MET A 31 -0.17 -9.87 -9.40
CA MET A 31 -0.59 -8.65 -10.10
C MET A 31 -1.42 -8.93 -11.37
N GLN A 32 -1.13 -10.02 -12.09
CA GLN A 32 -1.90 -10.44 -13.26
C GLN A 32 -3.33 -10.92 -12.93
N GLN A 33 -3.60 -11.28 -11.67
CA GLN A 33 -4.90 -11.79 -11.21
C GLN A 33 -5.76 -10.73 -10.52
N THR A 34 -5.21 -9.53 -10.31
CA THR A 34 -5.89 -8.42 -9.64
C THR A 34 -6.36 -7.38 -10.67
N CYS A 35 -7.65 -7.03 -10.61
CA CYS A 35 -8.23 -5.96 -11.42
C CYS A 35 -9.34 -5.28 -10.63
N HIS A 36 -9.01 -4.14 -10.01
CA HIS A 36 -9.91 -3.33 -9.21
C HIS A 36 -9.50 -1.85 -9.34
N GLU A 37 -10.40 -0.92 -9.08
CA GLU A 37 -10.09 0.52 -9.17
C GLU A 37 -9.13 1.00 -8.07
N ASN A 38 -9.18 0.37 -6.90
CA ASN A 38 -8.30 0.69 -5.75
C ASN A 38 -7.13 -0.30 -5.56
N VAL A 39 -6.73 -1.04 -6.60
CA VAL A 39 -5.56 -1.95 -6.57
C VAL A 39 -4.75 -1.74 -7.84
N LEU A 40 -3.43 -1.55 -7.68
CA LEU A 40 -2.53 -1.16 -8.75
C LEU A 40 -2.60 -2.13 -9.93
N ARG A 41 -2.98 -1.59 -11.09
CA ARG A 41 -3.20 -2.35 -12.30
C ARG A 41 -1.89 -2.72 -12.98
N TYR A 42 -1.72 -4.01 -13.18
CA TYR A 42 -0.73 -4.57 -14.09
C TYR A 42 -1.10 -4.33 -15.55
N ILE A 43 -0.10 -3.95 -16.36
CA ILE A 43 -0.26 -3.75 -17.80
C ILE A 43 0.44 -4.87 -18.58
N ASP A 44 1.75 -5.01 -18.38
CA ASP A 44 2.59 -5.95 -19.14
C ASP A 44 3.93 -6.18 -18.40
N ALA A 45 4.67 -7.22 -18.78
CA ALA A 45 6.04 -7.43 -18.33
C ALA A 45 6.93 -7.90 -19.48
N LYS A 46 8.06 -7.22 -19.67
CA LYS A 46 9.05 -7.55 -20.69
C LYS A 46 10.37 -7.97 -20.07
N ARG A 47 10.99 -9.00 -20.63
CA ARG A 47 12.27 -9.52 -20.15
C ARG A 47 13.38 -9.30 -21.16
N THR A 48 14.53 -8.83 -20.69
CA THR A 48 15.78 -8.79 -21.45
C THR A 48 16.82 -9.73 -20.85
N LYS A 49 18.02 -9.79 -21.45
CA LYS A 49 19.14 -10.55 -20.88
C LYS A 49 19.53 -10.06 -19.48
N LYS A 50 19.42 -8.75 -19.22
CA LYS A 50 19.93 -8.12 -17.99
C LYS A 50 18.83 -7.71 -17.00
N SER A 51 17.60 -7.48 -17.46
CA SER A 51 16.54 -6.88 -16.64
C SER A 51 15.16 -7.47 -16.94
N ILE A 52 14.25 -7.31 -15.98
CA ILE A 52 12.79 -7.44 -16.15
C ILE A 52 12.21 -6.02 -16.05
N TYR A 53 11.29 -5.68 -16.94
CA TYR A 53 10.54 -4.43 -16.97
C TYR A 53 9.08 -4.76 -16.71
N ILE A 54 8.50 -4.21 -15.64
CA ILE A 54 7.09 -4.39 -15.29
C ILE A 54 6.39 -3.06 -15.57
N PHE A 55 5.40 -3.09 -16.45
CA PHE A 55 4.58 -1.94 -16.82
C PHE A 55 3.30 -1.97 -15.97
N LEU A 56 3.04 -0.86 -15.29
CA LEU A 56 1.94 -0.66 -14.36
C LEU A 56 1.18 0.62 -14.76
N GLU A 57 -0.05 0.76 -14.30
CA GLU A 57 -0.72 2.06 -14.40
C GLU A 57 0.08 3.15 -13.69
N TYR A 58 -0.01 4.37 -14.22
CA TYR A 58 0.71 5.51 -13.69
C TYR A 58 -0.21 6.33 -12.78
N CYS A 59 0.15 6.42 -11.50
CA CYS A 59 -0.51 7.28 -10.51
C CYS A 59 0.24 8.62 -10.44
N ASN A 60 -0.41 9.72 -10.83
CA ASN A 60 0.25 11.03 -10.94
C ASN A 60 0.41 11.78 -9.61
N GLY A 61 -0.16 11.30 -8.50
CA GLY A 61 -0.20 11.98 -7.20
C GLY A 61 0.94 11.64 -6.24
N GLY A 62 1.78 10.66 -6.59
CA GLY A 62 2.74 10.08 -5.63
C GLY A 62 2.04 9.12 -4.66
N ASP A 63 2.52 9.06 -3.42
CA ASP A 63 1.97 8.22 -2.35
C ASP A 63 1.24 9.04 -1.27
N LEU A 64 0.49 8.32 -0.43
CA LEU A 64 -0.28 8.89 0.66
C LEU A 64 0.62 9.47 1.75
N ARG A 65 1.85 8.97 1.90
CA ARG A 65 2.83 9.53 2.84
C ARG A 65 3.18 10.96 2.47
N ARG A 66 3.50 11.21 1.20
CA ARG A 66 3.74 12.57 0.67
C ARG A 66 2.54 13.48 0.89
N LEU A 67 1.33 13.03 0.59
CA LEU A 67 0.12 13.85 0.83
C LEU A 67 -0.03 14.19 2.31
N PHE A 68 0.19 13.22 3.19
CA PHE A 68 0.09 13.39 4.63
C PHE A 68 1.12 14.41 5.15
N ASP A 69 2.37 14.32 4.71
CA ASP A 69 3.44 15.25 5.08
C ASP A 69 3.15 16.68 4.57
N LEU A 70 2.66 16.83 3.32
CA LEU A 70 2.26 18.12 2.74
C LEU A 70 1.04 18.75 3.43
N LYS A 71 0.18 17.94 4.05
CA LYS A 71 -0.94 18.38 4.89
C LYS A 71 -0.53 18.51 6.37
N CYS A 72 0.75 18.71 6.64
CA CYS A 72 1.32 18.92 7.98
C CYS A 72 1.07 17.77 8.96
N GLY A 73 0.99 16.53 8.47
CA GLY A 73 0.89 15.34 9.30
C GLY A 73 -0.45 15.16 10.01
N LYS A 74 -1.54 15.72 9.48
CA LYS A 74 -2.91 15.40 9.92
C LYS A 74 -3.91 15.69 8.82
N LEU A 75 -4.82 14.75 8.57
CA LEU A 75 -5.95 14.95 7.67
C LEU A 75 -7.23 15.18 8.47
N ASP A 76 -8.12 16.01 7.92
CA ASP A 76 -9.45 16.14 8.50
C ASP A 76 -10.25 14.83 8.35
N GLU A 77 -11.17 14.58 9.28
CA GLU A 77 -11.92 13.32 9.32
C GLU A 77 -12.71 13.05 8.03
N GLY A 78 -13.25 14.10 7.42
CA GLY A 78 -13.97 13.99 6.14
C GLY A 78 -13.07 13.51 5.02
N PHE A 79 -11.86 14.06 4.92
CA PHE A 79 -10.88 13.65 3.92
C PHE A 79 -10.33 12.24 4.20
N SER A 80 -9.98 11.96 5.46
CA SER A 80 -9.55 10.62 5.90
C SER A 80 -10.58 9.55 5.55
N LYS A 81 -11.87 9.83 5.75
CA LYS A 81 -12.95 8.91 5.40
C LYS A 81 -13.01 8.60 3.91
N ILE A 82 -12.79 9.60 3.04
CA ILE A 82 -12.76 9.39 1.58
C ILE A 82 -11.60 8.48 1.18
N ILE A 83 -10.42 8.68 1.77
CA ILE A 83 -9.23 7.87 1.52
C ILE A 83 -9.44 6.44 2.05
N LEU A 84 -9.82 6.30 3.33
CA LEU A 84 -10.00 5.02 3.99
C LEU A 84 -11.07 4.16 3.34
N LYS A 85 -12.15 4.75 2.83
CA LYS A 85 -13.19 4.02 2.10
C LYS A 85 -12.60 3.29 0.88
N GLN A 86 -11.80 3.99 0.08
CA GLN A 86 -11.19 3.44 -1.13
C GLN A 86 -10.13 2.36 -0.80
N ILE A 87 -9.35 2.55 0.27
CA ILE A 87 -8.43 1.51 0.77
C ILE A 87 -9.23 0.26 1.19
N ALA A 88 -10.33 0.44 1.93
CA ALA A 88 -11.17 -0.68 2.37
C ALA A 88 -11.82 -1.43 1.20
N GLU A 89 -12.24 -0.73 0.15
CA GLU A 89 -12.77 -1.34 -1.08
C GLU A 89 -11.69 -2.18 -1.78
N GLY A 90 -10.46 -1.66 -1.91
CA GLY A 90 -9.32 -2.42 -2.44
C GLY A 90 -8.95 -3.65 -1.61
N LEU A 91 -8.93 -3.53 -0.28
CA LEU A 91 -8.66 -4.65 0.64
C LEU A 91 -9.77 -5.71 0.59
N SER A 92 -11.03 -5.29 0.52
CA SER A 92 -12.17 -6.20 0.35
C SER A 92 -12.05 -7.00 -0.94
N TYR A 93 -11.65 -6.36 -2.04
CA TYR A 93 -11.36 -7.04 -3.30
C TYR A 93 -10.22 -8.05 -3.16
N LEU A 94 -9.07 -7.65 -2.59
CA LEU A 94 -7.92 -8.56 -2.41
C LEU A 94 -8.30 -9.77 -1.55
N ASN A 95 -9.02 -9.54 -0.45
CA ASN A 95 -9.53 -10.60 0.40
C ASN A 95 -10.47 -11.55 -0.36
N SER A 96 -11.35 -11.04 -1.24
CA SER A 96 -12.20 -11.89 -2.10
C SER A 96 -11.43 -12.77 -3.09
N LYS A 97 -10.17 -12.40 -3.38
CA LYS A 97 -9.23 -13.16 -4.21
C LYS A 97 -8.27 -14.02 -3.39
N ASN A 98 -8.46 -14.10 -2.07
CA ASN A 98 -7.52 -14.75 -1.14
C ASN A 98 -6.09 -14.21 -1.27
N VAL A 99 -5.93 -12.92 -1.57
CA VAL A 99 -4.62 -12.25 -1.66
C VAL A 99 -4.40 -11.43 -0.39
N MET A 100 -3.27 -11.66 0.27
CA MET A 100 -2.77 -10.84 1.38
C MET A 100 -1.73 -9.86 0.86
N HIS A 101 -1.79 -8.60 1.29
CA HIS A 101 -0.81 -7.56 0.94
C HIS A 101 0.47 -7.65 1.77
N ARG A 102 0.35 -7.68 3.11
CA ARG A 102 1.41 -7.87 4.12
C ARG A 102 2.44 -6.75 4.32
N ASP A 103 2.40 -5.68 3.54
CA ASP A 103 3.19 -4.45 3.81
C ASP A 103 2.34 -3.19 3.61
N LEU A 104 1.10 -3.19 4.11
CA LEU A 104 0.23 -2.02 3.95
C LEU A 104 0.73 -0.88 4.84
N LYS A 105 1.01 0.27 4.23
CA LYS A 105 1.53 1.50 4.85
C LYS A 105 1.29 2.68 3.93
N LEU A 106 1.45 3.91 4.42
CA LEU A 106 1.17 5.13 3.65
C LEU A 106 1.98 5.20 2.34
N GLU A 107 3.21 4.72 2.33
CA GLU A 107 4.10 4.70 1.15
C GLU A 107 3.64 3.71 0.06
N ASN A 108 2.86 2.70 0.44
CA ASN A 108 2.31 1.70 -0.49
C ASN A 108 0.87 2.02 -0.90
N ILE A 109 0.34 3.20 -0.51
CA ILE A 109 -0.94 3.72 -1.01
C ILE A 109 -0.64 4.83 -2.01
N LEU A 110 -0.87 4.58 -3.28
CA LEU A 110 -0.64 5.52 -4.38
C LEU A 110 -1.87 6.39 -4.64
N LEU A 111 -1.64 7.59 -5.15
CA LEU A 111 -2.68 8.59 -5.41
C LEU A 111 -2.73 8.95 -6.90
N ASN A 112 -3.93 9.08 -7.44
CA ASN A 112 -4.15 9.61 -8.77
C ASN A 112 -5.18 10.74 -8.73
N PHE A 113 -4.84 11.88 -9.36
CA PHE A 113 -5.68 13.06 -9.50
C PHE A 113 -6.12 13.15 -10.96
N PRO A 114 -7.25 12.54 -11.34
CA PRO A 114 -7.68 12.46 -12.74
C PRO A 114 -8.05 13.82 -13.33
N ASP A 115 -8.37 14.81 -12.49
CA ASP A 115 -8.77 16.15 -12.91
C ASP A 115 -7.56 17.10 -13.08
N TYR A 116 -6.34 16.67 -12.69
CA TYR A 116 -5.11 17.42 -12.97
C TYR A 116 -4.69 17.26 -14.44
N THR A 117 -4.64 18.38 -15.16
CA THR A 117 -4.35 18.41 -16.60
C THR A 117 -2.88 18.71 -16.94
N GLY A 118 -2.04 18.95 -15.94
CA GLY A 118 -0.62 19.24 -16.17
C GLY A 118 0.19 18.02 -16.60
N GLU A 119 1.43 18.25 -17.03
CA GLU A 119 2.35 17.18 -17.39
C GLU A 119 3.02 16.55 -16.16
N GLY A 120 3.50 15.31 -16.33
CA GLY A 120 4.19 14.58 -15.26
C GLY A 120 3.38 14.31 -13.99
N GLN A 121 4.10 14.33 -12.88
CA GLN A 121 3.58 14.18 -11.52
C GLN A 121 2.97 15.50 -11.05
N VAL A 122 1.92 15.41 -10.26
CA VAL A 122 1.24 16.54 -9.64
C VAL A 122 2.20 17.27 -8.69
N PRO A 123 2.38 18.60 -8.82
CA PRO A 123 3.28 19.39 -7.97
C PRO A 123 2.77 19.49 -6.53
N ASP A 124 3.68 19.74 -5.58
CA ASP A 124 3.34 19.88 -4.15
C ASP A 124 2.26 20.96 -3.92
N GLU A 125 2.41 22.12 -4.58
CA GLU A 125 1.45 23.24 -4.49
C GLU A 125 0.01 22.82 -4.84
N TYR A 126 -0.18 21.92 -5.81
CA TYR A 126 -1.52 21.42 -6.13
C TYR A 126 -2.08 20.57 -5.00
N ILE A 127 -1.27 19.71 -4.37
CA ILE A 127 -1.69 18.84 -3.27
C ILE A 127 -1.97 19.65 -2.01
N GLU A 128 -1.12 20.62 -1.69
CA GLU A 128 -1.30 21.53 -0.56
C GLU A 128 -2.63 22.28 -0.68
N ASN A 129 -2.98 22.74 -1.88
CA ASN A 129 -4.22 23.47 -2.15
C ASN A 129 -5.41 22.57 -2.53
N PHE A 130 -5.22 21.24 -2.61
CA PHE A 130 -6.29 20.30 -2.95
C PHE A 130 -7.42 20.36 -1.92
N ASP A 131 -8.64 20.56 -2.42
CA ASP A 131 -9.88 20.63 -1.63
C ASP A 131 -10.87 19.57 -2.12
N TYR A 132 -10.94 18.47 -1.38
CA TYR A 132 -11.82 17.33 -1.67
C TYR A 132 -13.32 17.69 -1.72
N LYS A 133 -13.72 18.89 -1.28
CA LYS A 133 -15.11 19.36 -1.30
C LYS A 133 -15.51 20.02 -2.63
N LYS A 134 -14.55 20.38 -3.49
CA LYS A 134 -14.79 21.20 -4.70
C LYS A 134 -15.05 20.43 -6.01
N LYS A 135 -15.54 19.18 -5.91
CA LYS A 135 -15.69 18.21 -7.03
C LYS A 135 -14.38 17.68 -7.62
N ASP A 136 -13.23 18.10 -7.10
CA ASP A 136 -11.95 17.50 -7.48
C ASP A 136 -11.89 16.05 -6.97
N ARG A 137 -11.59 15.13 -7.88
CA ARG A 137 -11.50 13.71 -7.56
C ARG A 137 -10.08 13.33 -7.19
N ILE A 138 -10.01 12.39 -6.25
CA ILE A 138 -8.79 11.70 -5.86
C ILE A 138 -9.08 10.20 -5.84
N GLU A 139 -8.29 9.46 -6.58
CA GLU A 139 -8.32 8.01 -6.65
C GLU A 139 -7.19 7.48 -5.76
N VAL A 140 -7.52 6.48 -4.94
CA VAL A 140 -6.58 5.86 -3.99
C VAL A 140 -6.36 4.41 -4.41
N ILE A 141 -5.09 4.03 -4.59
CA ILE A 141 -4.68 2.78 -5.20
C ILE A 141 -3.72 2.04 -4.27
N ILE A 142 -4.06 0.83 -3.84
CA ILE A 142 -3.13 -0.04 -3.11
C ILE A 142 -2.04 -0.52 -4.07
N GLY A 143 -0.79 -0.14 -3.81
CA GLY A 143 0.39 -0.47 -4.61
C GLY A 143 1.36 -1.41 -3.89
N ASP A 144 2.44 -1.77 -4.59
CA ASP A 144 3.54 -2.63 -4.11
C ASP A 144 3.13 -4.00 -3.52
N LEU A 145 2.73 -4.90 -4.42
CA LEU A 145 2.45 -6.30 -4.08
C LEU A 145 3.72 -7.17 -3.96
N GLY A 146 4.90 -6.58 -3.77
CA GLY A 146 6.18 -7.30 -3.63
C GLY A 146 6.22 -8.26 -2.43
N PHE A 147 5.42 -7.98 -1.41
CA PHE A 147 5.22 -8.86 -0.26
C PHE A 147 3.91 -9.65 -0.33
N ALA A 148 3.13 -9.54 -1.40
CA ALA A 148 1.82 -10.18 -1.45
C ALA A 148 1.91 -11.71 -1.56
N ARG A 149 0.87 -12.40 -1.10
CA ARG A 149 0.77 -13.86 -1.20
C ARG A 149 -0.67 -14.34 -1.31
N THR A 150 -0.91 -15.38 -2.10
CA THR A 150 -2.18 -16.11 -2.09
C THR A 150 -2.27 -17.01 -0.86
N VAL A 151 -3.41 -16.95 -0.15
CA VAL A 151 -3.74 -17.88 0.93
C VAL A 151 -4.18 -19.19 0.28
N ASP A 152 -3.49 -20.27 0.60
CA ASP A 152 -3.98 -21.62 0.35
C ASP A 152 -4.91 -21.96 1.52
N GLU A 153 -6.15 -22.38 1.28
CA GLU A 153 -7.22 -22.51 2.30
C GLU A 153 -6.82 -23.42 3.49
N ASN A 154 -5.74 -24.19 3.37
CA ASN A 154 -5.23 -25.12 4.39
C ASN A 154 -3.79 -24.83 4.86
N LYS A 155 -3.15 -23.70 4.50
CA LYS A 155 -1.76 -23.42 4.90
C LYS A 155 -1.58 -22.04 5.53
N LEU A 156 -1.36 -22.08 6.83
CA LEU A 156 -0.88 -20.97 7.63
C LEU A 156 0.51 -20.50 7.15
N VAL A 157 0.74 -19.18 7.16
CA VAL A 157 2.00 -18.56 6.70
C VAL A 157 2.88 -18.17 7.89
N GLN A 158 4.20 -18.35 7.78
CA GLN A 158 5.19 -18.12 8.86
C GLN A 158 6.35 -17.17 8.49
N SER A 159 6.25 -16.38 7.41
CA SER A 159 7.36 -15.50 7.00
C SER A 159 7.28 -14.12 7.66
N TYR A 160 8.36 -13.69 8.33
CA TYR A 160 8.59 -12.32 8.80
C TYR A 160 8.90 -11.39 7.61
N LEU A 161 7.95 -10.55 7.20
CA LEU A 161 8.09 -9.58 6.11
C LEU A 161 7.27 -8.32 6.44
N GLY A 162 7.73 -7.14 5.99
CA GLY A 162 7.01 -5.85 6.10
C GLY A 162 7.69 -4.80 6.98
N THR A 163 7.01 -3.68 7.21
CA THR A 163 7.45 -2.57 8.07
C THR A 163 6.93 -2.75 9.50
N PRO A 164 7.78 -2.88 10.54
CA PRO A 164 7.38 -3.31 11.89
C PRO A 164 6.25 -2.52 12.54
N LEU A 165 6.15 -1.21 12.25
CA LEU A 165 5.15 -0.32 12.86
C LEU A 165 3.70 -0.63 12.46
N ASN A 166 3.49 -1.30 11.32
CA ASN A 166 2.16 -1.66 10.80
C ASN A 166 1.89 -3.16 10.88
N MET A 167 2.78 -3.95 11.49
CA MET A 167 2.63 -5.39 11.61
C MET A 167 1.62 -5.78 12.69
N ALA A 168 0.80 -6.77 12.38
CA ALA A 168 -0.11 -7.39 13.32
C ALA A 168 0.67 -8.20 14.39
N PRO A 169 0.15 -8.32 15.63
CA PRO A 169 0.82 -9.04 16.72
C PRO A 169 1.16 -10.49 16.36
N GLU A 170 0.27 -11.19 15.65
CA GLU A 170 0.49 -12.57 15.21
C GLU A 170 1.67 -12.70 14.24
N ILE A 171 1.95 -11.69 13.41
CA ILE A 171 3.15 -11.67 12.56
C ILE A 171 4.40 -11.48 13.43
N MET A 172 4.35 -10.57 14.40
CA MET A 172 5.48 -10.25 15.27
C MET A 172 5.86 -11.44 16.16
N ASN A 173 4.88 -12.22 16.59
CA ASN A 173 5.08 -13.40 17.43
C ASN A 173 5.47 -14.66 16.62
N GLY A 174 5.57 -14.56 15.29
CA GLY A 174 5.85 -15.70 14.42
C GLY A 174 4.71 -16.72 14.37
N GLU A 175 3.51 -16.29 14.72
CA GLU A 175 2.31 -17.10 14.69
C GLU A 175 1.80 -17.27 13.26
N SER A 176 0.82 -18.14 13.14
CA SER A 176 0.12 -18.39 11.90
C SER A 176 -0.89 -17.28 11.64
N TYR A 177 -0.88 -16.73 10.42
CA TYR A 177 -1.73 -15.57 10.09
C TYR A 177 -2.56 -15.74 8.80
N SER A 178 -3.55 -14.86 8.65
CA SER A 178 -4.54 -14.82 7.55
C SER A 178 -4.65 -13.41 6.97
N THR A 179 -5.60 -13.16 6.07
CA THR A 179 -5.91 -11.83 5.52
C THR A 179 -6.25 -10.78 6.58
N LYS A 180 -6.53 -11.18 7.81
CA LYS A 180 -6.78 -10.26 8.93
C LYS A 180 -5.59 -9.38 9.31
N VAL A 181 -4.36 -9.75 8.94
CA VAL A 181 -3.19 -8.89 9.17
C VAL A 181 -3.27 -7.57 8.41
N ASP A 182 -3.87 -7.57 7.21
CA ASP A 182 -4.06 -6.34 6.43
C ASP A 182 -5.14 -5.44 7.05
N ILE A 183 -6.08 -6.02 7.82
CA ILE A 183 -7.07 -5.26 8.58
C ILE A 183 -6.42 -4.56 9.78
N TRP A 184 -5.42 -5.18 10.41
CA TRP A 184 -4.61 -4.53 11.42
C TRP A 184 -3.86 -3.33 10.84
N SER A 185 -3.14 -3.52 9.72
CA SER A 185 -2.42 -2.43 9.05
C SER A 185 -3.36 -1.33 8.53
N PHE A 186 -4.58 -1.68 8.14
CA PHE A 186 -5.61 -0.68 7.83
C PHE A 186 -5.99 0.17 9.06
N GLY A 187 -6.11 -0.45 10.23
CA GLY A 187 -6.33 0.25 11.50
C GLY A 187 -5.17 1.18 11.87
N THR A 188 -3.92 0.78 11.64
CA THR A 188 -2.76 1.65 11.90
C THR A 188 -2.72 2.86 10.98
N ILE A 189 -3.03 2.67 9.69
CA ILE A 189 -3.19 3.78 8.72
C ILE A 189 -4.32 4.72 9.15
N MET A 190 -5.50 4.18 9.49
CA MET A 190 -6.63 4.98 9.96
C MET A 190 -6.24 5.85 11.16
N TYR A 191 -5.54 5.27 12.13
CA TYR A 191 -5.06 5.98 13.29
C TYR A 191 -4.07 7.09 12.89
N GLU A 192 -3.06 6.78 12.08
CA GLU A 192 -2.02 7.74 11.67
C GLU A 192 -2.62 8.94 10.93
N LEU A 193 -3.57 8.72 10.02
CA LEU A 193 -4.23 9.81 9.28
C LEU A 193 -5.02 10.77 10.18
N LEU A 194 -5.66 10.25 11.24
CA LEU A 194 -6.53 11.03 12.14
C LEU A 194 -5.74 11.68 13.28
N VAL A 195 -4.74 10.99 13.79
CA VAL A 195 -4.02 11.36 15.02
C VAL A 195 -2.70 12.08 14.72
N GLY A 196 -2.08 11.77 13.59
CA GLY A 196 -0.86 12.40 13.11
C GLY A 196 0.43 11.65 13.42
N PHE A 197 0.34 10.51 14.10
CA PHE A 197 1.47 9.62 14.39
C PHE A 197 1.00 8.16 14.46
N THR A 198 1.91 7.20 14.42
CA THR A 198 1.59 5.77 14.46
C THR A 198 1.03 5.33 15.83
N PRO A 199 0.07 4.39 15.89
CA PRO A 199 -0.57 4.00 17.17
C PRO A 199 0.40 3.35 18.16
N PHE A 200 1.40 2.65 17.64
CA PHE A 200 2.40 1.95 18.43
C PHE A 200 3.78 2.46 18.05
N THR A 201 4.62 2.66 19.06
CA THR A 201 6.04 2.99 18.95
C THR A 201 6.82 2.15 19.94
N GLY A 202 8.14 2.10 19.80
CA GLY A 202 9.01 1.41 20.76
C GLY A 202 10.46 1.85 20.57
N TYR A 203 11.25 1.78 21.64
CA TYR A 203 12.68 2.13 21.58
C TYR A 203 13.50 1.13 20.77
N ASP A 204 13.05 -0.13 20.75
CA ASP A 204 13.64 -1.24 20.03
C ASP A 204 12.55 -2.22 19.55
N PRO A 205 12.88 -3.22 18.71
CA PRO A 205 11.90 -4.17 18.20
C PRO A 205 11.15 -4.98 19.26
N ASN A 206 11.79 -5.30 20.39
CA ASN A 206 11.14 -6.04 21.47
C ASN A 206 10.17 -5.15 22.23
N ASP A 207 10.53 -3.89 22.45
CA ASP A 207 9.67 -2.90 23.08
C ASP A 207 8.43 -2.59 22.21
N LEU A 208 8.63 -2.42 20.90
CA LEU A 208 7.54 -2.28 19.94
C LEU A 208 6.60 -3.49 19.98
N ALA A 209 7.15 -4.72 19.97
CA ALA A 209 6.35 -5.94 20.04
C ALA A 209 5.51 -6.01 21.32
N LYS A 210 6.06 -5.56 22.47
CA LYS A 210 5.29 -5.47 23.71
C LYS A 210 4.14 -4.47 23.59
N ASN A 211 4.39 -3.28 23.06
CA ASN A 211 3.37 -2.24 22.94
C ASN A 211 2.24 -2.66 21.99
N VAL A 212 2.59 -3.32 20.87
CA VAL A 212 1.63 -3.91 19.93
C VAL A 212 0.79 -5.01 20.60
N ASN A 213 1.42 -5.93 21.34
CA ASN A 213 0.70 -7.03 22.02
C ASN A 213 -0.21 -6.54 23.16
N VAL A 214 0.18 -5.48 23.88
CA VAL A 214 -0.66 -4.87 24.92
C VAL A 214 -1.84 -4.10 24.30
N GLY A 215 -1.68 -3.59 23.08
CA GLY A 215 -2.72 -2.82 22.40
C GLY A 215 -2.95 -1.44 23.03
N SER A 216 -1.96 -0.90 23.76
CA SER A 216 -2.04 0.43 24.36
C SER A 216 -1.63 1.49 23.35
N TYR A 217 -2.59 2.30 22.90
CA TYR A 217 -2.37 3.44 22.01
C TYR A 217 -2.99 4.71 22.62
N GLY A 218 -2.39 5.86 22.36
CA GLY A 218 -2.94 7.14 22.83
C GLY A 218 -4.22 7.50 22.08
N VAL A 219 -5.23 8.07 22.73
CA VAL A 219 -6.35 8.71 22.01
C VAL A 219 -6.21 10.21 22.27
N PRO A 220 -5.96 11.05 21.24
CA PRO A 220 -5.94 12.49 21.45
C PRO A 220 -7.30 12.95 21.99
N LYS A 221 -7.27 13.78 23.03
CA LYS A 221 -8.45 14.37 23.66
C LYS A 221 -9.10 15.43 22.79
#